data_AF-R7K9H6-F1
#
_entry.id   AF-R7K9H6-F1
#
_cell.length_a   1.000
_cell.length_b   1.000
_cell.length_c   1.000
_cell.angle_alpha   90.00
_cell.angle_beta   90.00
_cell.angle_gamma   90.00
#
_symmetry.space_group_name_H-M   'P 1'
#
loop_
_entity.id
_entity.type
_entity.pdbx_description
1 polymer ?
#
loop_
_entity_poly.entity_id
_entity_poly.type
_entity_poly.pdbx_seq_one_letter_code
_entity_poly.pdbx_strand_id
1 'polypeptide(L)'
;MESIAKSKRKAFILAVLLSVGLVAGIPMIVVGAVNGGLFKIMMGFGIVMTVLGFYGTPISWVGYGNKSKRLAIVRSIEVDKVYDIAALSRMYNLNHKMMVAEISKAIEKGALKGLIFNKDYTALIYNDDFYSSVESYKKAAKCAFCGALVEFNGRGGKCPYCGNILTAENIKND
;
A
#
# COMPACT_ATOMS: atom_id res chain seq x y z
N MET A 1 -3.39 5.32 -1.83
CA MET A 1 -2.05 4.99 -2.41
C MET A 1 -0.88 5.95 -2.19
N GLU A 2 -1.02 7.28 -2.33
CA GLU A 2 0.14 8.21 -2.39
C GLU A 2 1.09 8.17 -1.17
N SER A 3 0.54 8.01 0.04
CA SER A 3 1.32 7.98 1.28
C SER A 3 2.34 6.83 1.30
N ILE A 4 1.96 5.65 0.81
CA ILE A 4 2.84 4.47 0.75
C ILE A 4 3.90 4.64 -0.35
N ALA A 5 3.52 5.20 -1.51
CA ALA A 5 4.46 5.45 -2.60
C ALA A 5 5.57 6.43 -2.18
N LYS A 6 5.21 7.52 -1.47
CA LYS A 6 6.17 8.47 -0.91
C LYS A 6 7.10 7.81 0.11
N SER A 7 6.57 6.95 0.98
CA SER A 7 7.37 6.19 1.95
C SER A 7 8.35 5.22 1.27
N LYS A 8 7.92 4.53 0.21
CA LYS A 8 8.79 3.68 -0.62
C LYS A 8 9.93 4.48 -1.24
N ARG A 9 9.63 5.65 -1.83
CA ARG A 9 10.64 6.51 -2.47
C ARG A 9 11.69 6.98 -1.47
N LYS A 10 11.30 7.41 -0.27
CA LYS A 10 12.24 7.78 0.80
C LYS A 10 13.17 6.62 1.19
N ALA A 11 12.61 5.42 1.35
CA ALA A 11 13.40 4.24 1.68
C ALA A 11 14.39 3.86 0.57
N PHE A 12 13.98 4.01 -0.71
CA PHE A 12 14.85 3.79 -1.85
C PHE A 12 16.02 4.78 -1.88
N ILE A 13 15.74 6.07 -1.71
CA ILE A 13 16.78 7.11 -1.68
C ILE A 13 17.79 6.83 -0.57
N LEU A 14 17.31 6.49 0.64
CA LEU A 14 18.18 6.15 1.75
C LEU A 14 19.06 4.92 1.45
N ALA A 15 18.48 3.87 0.87
CA ALA A 15 19.23 2.66 0.52
C ALA A 15 20.32 2.92 -0.52
N VAL A 16 20.02 3.75 -1.52
CA VAL A 16 21.00 4.16 -2.54
C VAL A 16 22.12 5.00 -1.91
N LEU A 17 21.80 5.97 -1.07
CA LEU A 17 22.80 6.81 -0.40
C LEU A 17 23.75 5.99 0.47
N LEU A 18 23.23 5.03 1.23
CA LEU A 18 24.05 4.14 2.05
C LEU A 18 24.92 3.19 1.20
N SER A 19 24.38 2.71 0.08
CA SER A 19 25.14 1.85 -0.85
C SER A 19 26.29 2.62 -1.51
N VAL A 20 26.04 3.85 -1.97
CA VAL A 20 27.06 4.73 -2.56
C VAL A 20 28.09 5.12 -1.50
N GLY A 21 27.64 5.48 -0.29
CA GLY A 21 28.52 5.82 0.83
C GLY A 21 29.44 4.66 1.22
N LEU A 22 28.96 3.42 1.19
CA LEU A 22 29.77 2.24 1.45
C LEU A 22 30.89 2.07 0.42
N VAL A 23 30.54 2.16 -0.87
CA VAL A 23 31.50 1.97 -1.97
C VAL A 23 32.51 3.12 -2.01
N ALA A 24 32.07 4.36 -1.78
CA ALA A 24 32.94 5.53 -1.78
C ALA A 24 33.79 5.65 -0.50
N GLY A 25 33.30 5.15 0.64
CA GLY A 25 33.99 5.20 1.92
C GLY A 25 35.31 4.42 1.93
N ILE A 26 35.36 3.27 1.26
CA ILE A 26 36.55 2.41 1.22
C ILE A 26 37.76 3.13 0.58
N PRO A 27 37.66 3.70 -0.65
CA PRO A 27 38.73 4.51 -1.22
C PRO A 27 39.13 5.72 -0.37
N MET A 28 38.15 6.39 0.27
CA MET A 28 38.44 7.54 1.13
C MET A 28 39.33 7.17 2.34
N ILE A 29 39.14 5.98 2.91
CA ILE A 29 39.99 5.45 3.97
C ILE A 29 41.42 5.24 3.47
N VAL A 30 41.58 4.58 2.31
CA VAL A 30 42.89 4.28 1.74
C VAL A 30 43.66 5.55 1.41
N VAL A 31 43.04 6.50 0.70
CA VAL A 31 43.67 7.78 0.35
C VAL A 31 44.05 8.58 1.60
N GLY A 32 43.16 8.63 2.59
CA GLY A 32 43.44 9.35 3.83
C GLY A 32 44.54 8.73 4.68
N ALA A 33 44.67 7.40 4.66
CA ALA A 33 45.74 6.67 5.34
C ALA A 33 47.11 6.85 4.67
N VAL A 34 47.15 6.87 3.32
CA VAL A 34 48.40 6.98 2.55
C VAL A 34 48.96 8.41 2.56
N ASN A 35 48.12 9.44 2.37
CA ASN A 35 48.61 10.80 2.15
C ASN A 35 48.87 11.61 3.44
N GLY A 36 48.35 11.17 4.59
CA GLY A 36 48.57 11.83 5.87
C GLY A 36 48.09 13.30 5.94
N GLY A 37 48.48 14.03 6.99
CA GLY A 37 48.14 15.46 7.15
C GLY A 37 46.63 15.76 7.17
N LEU A 38 46.20 16.76 6.40
CA LEU A 38 44.79 17.17 6.24
C LEU A 38 43.90 16.05 5.67
N PHE A 39 44.46 15.07 4.95
CA PHE A 39 43.71 13.93 4.40
C PHE A 39 43.24 12.94 5.48
N LYS A 40 43.73 13.05 6.72
CA LYS A 40 43.18 12.28 7.87
C LYS A 40 41.71 12.61 8.14
N ILE A 41 41.23 13.80 7.76
CA ILE A 41 39.81 14.15 7.86
C ILE A 41 38.98 13.30 6.87
N MET A 42 39.47 13.13 5.63
CA MET A 42 38.84 12.24 4.65
C MET A 42 38.80 10.79 5.12
N MET A 43 39.87 10.31 5.79
CA MET A 43 39.88 8.99 6.42
C MET A 43 38.76 8.85 7.46
N GLY A 44 38.59 9.85 8.35
CA GLY A 44 37.53 9.86 9.35
C GLY A 44 36.13 9.76 8.72
N PHE A 45 35.85 10.58 7.70
CA PHE A 45 34.58 10.50 6.96
C PHE A 45 34.39 9.14 6.26
N GLY A 46 35.44 8.59 5.65
CA GLY A 46 35.41 7.29 4.99
C GLY A 46 35.08 6.15 5.96
N ILE A 47 35.64 6.18 7.17
CA ILE A 47 35.31 5.20 8.23
C ILE A 47 33.82 5.28 8.59
N VAL A 48 33.32 6.49 8.87
CA VAL A 48 31.90 6.69 9.24
C VAL A 48 30.98 6.18 8.12
N MET A 49 31.24 6.56 6.87
CA MET A 49 30.44 6.12 5.72
C MET A 49 30.50 4.61 5.51
N THR A 50 31.66 3.98 5.69
CA THR A 50 31.82 2.53 5.53
C THR A 50 31.09 1.78 6.63
N VAL A 51 31.21 2.18 7.90
CA VAL A 51 30.52 1.53 9.02
C VAL A 51 29.01 1.68 8.90
N LEU A 52 28.53 2.91 8.66
CA LEU A 52 27.09 3.15 8.46
C LEU A 52 26.57 2.45 7.20
N GLY A 53 27.34 2.45 6.12
CA GLY A 53 27.00 1.78 4.87
C GLY A 53 26.92 0.27 5.03
N PHE A 54 27.85 -0.34 5.77
CA PHE A 54 27.93 -1.80 5.91
C PHE A 54 26.70 -2.38 6.63
N TYR A 55 26.28 -1.75 7.74
CA TYR A 55 25.09 -2.19 8.49
C TYR A 55 23.79 -1.57 7.96
N GLY A 56 23.84 -0.31 7.53
CA GLY A 56 22.68 0.43 7.07
C GLY A 56 22.17 -0.01 5.70
N THR A 57 23.06 -0.44 4.79
CA THR A 57 22.65 -0.86 3.43
C THR A 57 21.74 -2.09 3.47
N PRO A 58 22.09 -3.21 4.14
CA PRO A 58 21.17 -4.35 4.25
C PRO A 58 19.81 -3.99 4.87
N ILE A 59 19.82 -3.23 5.98
CA ILE A 59 18.60 -2.84 6.70
C ILE A 59 17.70 -1.96 5.81
N SER A 60 18.29 -0.99 5.12
CA SER A 60 17.55 -0.06 4.26
C SER A 60 16.95 -0.76 3.03
N TRP A 61 17.66 -1.71 2.42
CA TRP A 61 17.13 -2.52 1.30
C TRP A 61 16.00 -3.46 1.74
N VAL A 62 16.13 -4.13 2.88
CA VAL A 62 15.02 -4.91 3.47
C VAL A 62 13.81 -4.00 3.74
N GLY A 63 14.05 -2.83 4.31
CA GLY A 63 13.03 -1.82 4.56
C GLY A 63 12.37 -1.29 3.29
N TYR A 64 13.10 -1.18 2.17
CA TYR A 64 12.57 -0.83 0.85
C TYR A 64 11.72 -1.97 0.28
N GLY A 65 12.23 -3.20 0.31
CA GLY A 65 11.53 -4.40 -0.19
C GLY A 65 10.17 -4.58 0.50
N ASN A 66 10.11 -4.44 1.82
CA ASN A 66 8.87 -4.51 2.58
C ASN A 66 7.85 -3.43 2.16
N LYS A 67 8.29 -2.19 1.92
CA LYS A 67 7.40 -1.12 1.43
C LYS A 67 6.94 -1.35 0.00
N SER A 68 7.80 -1.91 -0.85
CA SER A 68 7.46 -2.27 -2.23
C SER A 68 6.39 -3.36 -2.28
N LYS A 69 6.55 -4.41 -1.45
CA LYS A 69 5.55 -5.47 -1.28
C LYS A 69 4.21 -4.91 -0.80
N ARG A 70 4.20 -4.04 0.22
CA ARG A 70 2.95 -3.40 0.68
C ARG A 70 2.26 -2.58 -0.41
N LEU A 71 3.03 -1.83 -1.21
CA LEU A 71 2.47 -1.08 -2.32
C LEU A 71 1.82 -2.00 -3.37
N ALA A 72 2.43 -3.15 -3.64
CA ALA A 72 1.86 -4.15 -4.54
C ALA A 72 0.54 -4.71 -3.99
N ILE A 73 0.50 -5.10 -2.70
CA ILE A 73 -0.73 -5.56 -2.03
C ILE A 73 -1.85 -4.52 -2.16
N VAL A 74 -1.55 -3.25 -1.86
CA VAL A 74 -2.52 -2.16 -1.98
C VAL A 74 -3.00 -1.97 -3.42
N ARG A 75 -2.11 -2.10 -4.42
CA ARG A 75 -2.52 -2.06 -5.83
C ARG A 75 -3.46 -3.20 -6.18
N SER A 76 -3.22 -4.43 -5.72
CA SER A 76 -4.15 -5.54 -5.96
C SER A 76 -5.53 -5.33 -5.35
N ILE A 77 -5.62 -4.58 -4.25
CA ILE A 77 -6.90 -4.24 -3.63
C ILE A 77 -7.58 -3.08 -4.38
N GLU A 78 -6.85 -2.00 -4.68
CA GLU A 78 -7.45 -0.79 -5.27
C GLU A 78 -7.69 -0.92 -6.78
N VAL A 79 -6.81 -1.60 -7.51
CA VAL A 79 -6.85 -1.74 -8.98
C VAL A 79 -7.47 -3.08 -9.37
N ASP A 80 -6.93 -4.19 -8.86
CA ASP A 80 -7.37 -5.54 -9.25
C ASP A 80 -8.62 -6.02 -8.48
N LYS A 81 -9.09 -5.23 -7.51
CA LYS A 81 -10.31 -5.47 -6.71
C LYS A 81 -10.33 -6.82 -5.98
N VAL A 82 -9.15 -7.34 -5.60
CA VAL A 82 -9.03 -8.57 -4.82
C VAL A 82 -9.23 -8.25 -3.34
N TYR A 83 -10.37 -8.66 -2.79
CA TYR A 83 -10.74 -8.40 -1.39
C TYR A 83 -10.58 -9.60 -0.45
N ASP A 84 -10.50 -10.81 -1.00
CA ASP A 84 -10.28 -12.03 -0.23
C ASP A 84 -8.85 -12.09 0.30
N ILE A 85 -8.71 -12.20 1.63
CA ILE A 85 -7.42 -12.26 2.31
C ILE A 85 -6.69 -13.55 1.96
N ALA A 86 -7.40 -14.67 1.75
CA ALA A 86 -6.77 -15.94 1.39
C ALA A 86 -6.19 -15.92 -0.03
N ALA A 87 -6.87 -15.30 -0.99
CA ALA A 87 -6.33 -15.03 -2.32
C ALA A 87 -5.07 -14.16 -2.26
N LEU A 88 -5.13 -13.03 -1.55
CA LEU A 88 -3.97 -12.15 -1.38
C LEU A 88 -2.80 -12.90 -0.72
N SER A 89 -3.05 -13.67 0.33
CA SER A 89 -2.04 -14.48 1.02
C SER A 89 -1.30 -15.42 0.07
N ARG A 90 -2.03 -16.08 -0.85
CA ARG A 90 -1.44 -16.95 -1.87
C ARG A 90 -0.62 -16.16 -2.89
N MET A 91 -1.13 -15.03 -3.39
CA MET A 91 -0.43 -14.19 -4.38
C MET A 91 0.92 -13.67 -3.87
N TYR A 92 0.98 -13.30 -2.59
CA TYR A 92 2.16 -12.66 -1.99
C TYR A 92 3.00 -13.60 -1.12
N ASN A 93 2.65 -14.90 -1.08
CA ASN A 93 3.28 -15.91 -0.23
C ASN A 93 3.41 -15.46 1.24
N LEU A 94 2.31 -14.93 1.80
CA LEU A 94 2.22 -14.49 3.18
C LEU A 94 1.16 -15.32 3.91
N ASN A 95 1.47 -15.76 5.13
CA ASN A 95 0.45 -16.35 5.99
C ASN A 95 -0.63 -15.31 6.32
N HIS A 96 -1.79 -15.80 6.76
CA HIS A 96 -2.97 -14.97 7.03
C HIS A 96 -2.66 -13.81 7.99
N LYS A 97 -1.98 -14.11 9.12
CA LYS A 97 -1.61 -13.13 10.14
C LYS A 97 -0.74 -12.01 9.58
N MET A 98 0.26 -12.33 8.76
CA MET A 98 1.13 -11.34 8.11
C MET A 98 0.37 -10.51 7.09
N MET A 99 -0.53 -11.11 6.32
CA MET A 99 -1.34 -10.39 5.33
C MET A 99 -2.25 -9.37 6.01
N VAL A 100 -2.99 -9.79 7.04
CA VAL A 100 -3.80 -8.89 7.87
C VAL A 100 -2.95 -7.75 8.42
N ALA A 101 -1.78 -8.04 9.00
CA ALA A 101 -0.90 -7.01 9.54
C ALA A 101 -0.41 -6.00 8.48
N GLU A 102 -0.12 -6.44 7.25
CA GLU A 102 0.31 -5.52 6.18
C GLU A 102 -0.84 -4.65 5.66
N ILE A 103 -2.05 -5.20 5.58
CA ILE A 103 -3.26 -4.47 5.19
C ILE A 103 -3.68 -3.50 6.29
N SER A 104 -3.65 -3.88 7.58
CA SER A 104 -3.91 -2.96 8.70
C SER A 104 -2.99 -1.75 8.66
N LYS A 105 -1.68 -1.97 8.47
CA LYS A 105 -0.72 -0.86 8.30
C LYS A 105 -0.98 -0.01 7.04
N ALA A 106 -1.65 -0.55 6.03
CA ALA A 106 -2.04 0.22 4.85
C ALA A 106 -3.29 1.07 5.14
N ILE A 107 -4.26 0.53 5.88
CA ILE A 107 -5.45 1.24 6.37
C ILE A 107 -5.03 2.40 7.30
N GLU A 108 -4.19 2.12 8.31
CA GLU A 108 -3.65 3.14 9.25
C GLU A 108 -2.95 4.30 8.54
N LYS A 109 -2.26 4.03 7.42
CA LYS A 109 -1.57 5.03 6.60
C LYS A 109 -2.51 5.78 5.63
N GLY A 110 -3.82 5.55 5.73
CA GLY A 110 -4.84 6.11 4.84
C GLY A 110 -4.69 5.69 3.39
N ALA A 111 -4.00 4.57 3.13
CA ALA A 111 -3.71 4.13 1.78
C ALA A 111 -4.84 3.33 1.15
N LEU A 112 -5.72 2.73 1.97
CA LEU A 112 -6.96 2.03 1.61
C LEU A 112 -8.13 2.76 2.28
N LYS A 113 -8.77 3.69 1.57
CA LYS A 113 -9.87 4.50 2.10
C LYS A 113 -11.23 3.81 1.91
N GLY A 114 -12.08 3.88 2.93
CA GLY A 114 -13.44 3.31 2.86
C GLY A 114 -13.49 1.77 2.85
N LEU A 115 -12.39 1.10 3.21
CA LEU A 115 -12.31 -0.34 3.35
C LEU A 115 -11.97 -0.71 4.79
N ILE A 116 -12.64 -1.73 5.31
CA ILE A 116 -12.42 -2.32 6.63
C ILE A 116 -12.41 -3.84 6.52
N PHE A 117 -11.90 -4.53 7.53
CA PHE A 117 -12.04 -5.98 7.61
C PHE A 117 -13.48 -6.36 7.95
N ASN A 118 -13.93 -7.51 7.46
CA ASN A 118 -15.11 -8.17 8.00
C ASN A 118 -14.82 -8.71 9.41
N LYS A 119 -15.87 -9.17 10.12
CA LYS A 119 -15.77 -9.65 11.51
C LYS A 119 -14.74 -10.77 11.70
N ASP A 120 -14.58 -11.63 10.69
CA ASP A 120 -13.72 -12.81 10.74
C ASP A 120 -12.32 -12.61 10.14
N TYR A 121 -11.99 -11.38 9.68
CA TYR A 121 -10.74 -11.04 9.00
C TYR A 121 -10.42 -11.85 7.74
N THR A 122 -11.43 -12.42 7.10
CA THR A 122 -11.29 -13.21 5.87
C THR A 122 -11.37 -12.39 4.60
N ALA A 123 -11.99 -11.21 4.65
CA ALA A 123 -12.13 -10.32 3.50
C ALA A 123 -12.14 -8.84 3.91
N LEU A 124 -11.81 -7.98 2.94
CA LEU A 124 -12.07 -6.55 3.02
C LEU A 124 -13.48 -6.24 2.52
N ILE A 125 -14.21 -5.45 3.29
CA ILE A 125 -15.54 -4.95 2.95
C ILE A 125 -15.52 -3.44 2.91
N TYR A 126 -16.48 -2.86 2.21
CA TYR A 126 -16.66 -1.42 2.24
C TYR A 126 -17.21 -0.99 3.59
N ASN A 127 -16.69 0.12 4.09
CA ASN A 127 -17.25 0.75 5.28
C ASN A 127 -18.51 1.53 4.87
N ASP A 128 -19.68 0.92 5.03
CA ASP A 128 -20.95 1.54 4.67
C ASP A 128 -21.21 2.86 5.42
N ASP A 129 -20.68 3.05 6.63
CA ASP A 129 -20.78 4.32 7.38
C ASP A 129 -19.89 5.43 6.78
N PHE A 130 -18.75 5.03 6.22
CA PHE A 130 -17.90 5.95 5.45
C PHE A 130 -18.59 6.37 4.14
N TYR A 131 -19.35 5.48 3.50
CA TYR A 131 -20.02 5.80 2.24
C TYR A 131 -21.40 6.45 2.44
N SER A 132 -22.13 6.14 3.51
CA SER A 132 -23.40 6.81 3.84
C SER A 132 -23.21 8.30 4.16
N SER A 133 -22.02 8.70 4.60
CA SER A 133 -21.60 10.10 4.78
C SER A 133 -21.06 10.76 3.51
N VAL A 134 -20.85 10.00 2.43
CA VAL A 134 -20.61 10.55 1.09
C VAL A 134 -21.95 10.56 0.37
N GLU A 135 -22.49 11.75 0.15
CA GLU A 135 -23.84 12.09 -0.35
C GLU A 135 -24.32 11.35 -1.63
N SER A 136 -23.45 10.54 -2.25
CA SER A 136 -23.68 9.74 -3.44
C SER A 136 -24.00 8.24 -3.24
N TYR A 137 -23.99 7.69 -2.02
CA TYR A 137 -24.04 6.22 -1.82
C TYR A 137 -25.44 5.59 -1.81
N LYS A 138 -26.51 6.37 -1.70
CA LYS A 138 -27.88 5.86 -1.80
C LYS A 138 -28.70 6.81 -2.67
N LYS A 139 -28.76 6.52 -3.97
CA LYS A 139 -29.70 7.21 -4.85
C LYS A 139 -30.96 6.35 -4.95
N ALA A 140 -32.10 6.96 -4.66
CA ALA A 140 -33.38 6.38 -5.06
C ALA A 140 -33.42 6.37 -6.58
N ALA A 141 -33.67 5.21 -7.17
CA ALA A 141 -33.72 5.05 -8.60
C ALA A 141 -34.76 4.02 -8.99
N LYS A 142 -35.28 4.08 -10.22
CA LYS A 142 -36.30 3.15 -10.69
C LYS A 142 -35.67 1.92 -11.33
N CYS A 143 -36.14 0.75 -10.91
CA CYS A 143 -35.84 -0.51 -11.58
C CYS A 143 -36.33 -0.46 -13.02
N ALA A 144 -35.47 -0.69 -14.02
CA ALA A 144 -35.87 -0.69 -15.43
C ALA A 144 -36.84 -1.84 -15.79
N PHE A 145 -36.89 -2.90 -14.97
CA PHE A 145 -37.71 -4.10 -15.24
C PHE A 145 -39.12 -4.01 -14.65
N CYS A 146 -39.27 -3.48 -13.44
CA CYS A 146 -40.58 -3.44 -12.76
C CYS A 146 -41.05 -2.02 -12.38
N GLY A 147 -40.24 -0.99 -12.62
CA GLY A 147 -40.59 0.40 -12.32
C GLY A 147 -40.58 0.78 -10.83
N ALA A 148 -40.31 -0.16 -9.92
CA ALA A 148 -40.26 0.12 -8.49
C ALA A 148 -39.07 1.03 -8.14
N LEU A 149 -39.32 1.97 -7.23
CA LEU A 149 -38.28 2.78 -6.59
C LEU A 149 -37.45 1.90 -5.66
N VAL A 150 -36.14 1.91 -5.86
CA VAL A 150 -35.17 1.11 -5.11
C VAL A 150 -34.01 1.98 -4.68
N GLU A 151 -33.51 1.77 -3.46
CA GLU A 151 -32.24 2.37 -3.04
C GLU A 151 -31.10 1.65 -3.74
N PHE A 152 -30.34 2.38 -4.56
CA PHE A 152 -29.20 1.83 -5.29
C PHE A 152 -27.89 2.49 -4.83
N ASN A 153 -26.89 1.64 -4.57
CA ASN A 153 -25.57 2.04 -4.10
C ASN A 153 -24.50 2.10 -5.20
N GLY A 154 -24.91 2.10 -6.47
CA GLY A 154 -24.00 2.23 -7.60
C GLY A 154 -23.24 0.95 -7.99
N ARG A 155 -23.35 -0.14 -7.21
CA ARG A 155 -22.47 -1.33 -7.33
C ARG A 155 -23.17 -2.61 -7.72
N GLY A 156 -24.47 -2.51 -8.02
CA GLY A 156 -25.28 -3.66 -8.36
C GLY A 156 -26.00 -4.24 -7.14
N GLY A 157 -27.20 -4.77 -7.36
CA GLY A 157 -28.03 -5.33 -6.28
C GLY A 157 -29.23 -6.08 -6.82
N LYS A 158 -29.86 -6.93 -6.01
CA LYS A 158 -31.08 -7.64 -6.42
C LYS A 158 -32.29 -6.76 -6.09
N CYS A 159 -33.18 -6.52 -7.07
CA CYS A 159 -34.42 -5.80 -6.81
C CYS A 159 -35.29 -6.59 -5.82
N PRO A 160 -35.73 -5.99 -4.70
CA PRO A 160 -36.54 -6.70 -3.70
C PRO A 160 -37.96 -7.03 -4.22
N TYR A 161 -38.43 -6.32 -5.25
CA TYR A 161 -39.78 -6.48 -5.79
C TYR A 161 -39.88 -7.50 -6.92
N CYS A 162 -38.92 -7.52 -7.86
CA CYS A 162 -38.97 -8.42 -9.02
C CYS A 162 -37.85 -9.46 -9.07
N GLY A 163 -36.88 -9.37 -8.16
CA GLY A 163 -35.77 -10.32 -8.09
C GLY A 163 -34.71 -10.19 -9.18
N ASN A 164 -34.86 -9.26 -10.14
CA ASN A 164 -33.85 -9.02 -11.17
C ASN A 164 -32.59 -8.35 -10.61
N ILE A 165 -31.46 -8.63 -11.24
CA ILE A 165 -30.17 -8.02 -10.91
C ILE A 165 -30.14 -6.61 -11.50
N LEU A 166 -30.07 -5.62 -10.63
CA LEU A 166 -29.90 -4.22 -10.94
C LEU A 166 -28.41 -3.95 -11.10
N THR A 167 -28.05 -3.26 -12.18
CA THR A 167 -26.71 -2.73 -12.47
C THR A 167 -26.86 -1.25 -12.80
N ALA A 168 -25.77 -0.49 -12.85
CA ALA A 168 -25.81 0.94 -13.18
C ALA A 168 -26.47 1.24 -14.56
N GLU A 169 -26.49 0.26 -15.47
CA GLU A 169 -27.09 0.36 -16.81
C GLU A 169 -28.61 0.11 -16.80
N ASN A 170 -29.10 -0.69 -15.86
CA ASN A 170 -30.50 -1.16 -15.81
C ASN A 170 -31.33 -0.42 -14.76
N ILE A 171 -30.91 0.80 -14.44
CA ILE A 171 -31.54 1.67 -13.47
C ILE A 171 -31.79 3.01 -14.13
N LYS A 172 -33.02 3.51 -14.01
CA LYS A 172 -33.40 4.83 -14.50
C LYS A 172 -33.30 5.82 -13.35
N ASN A 173 -32.52 6.88 -13.54
CA ASN A 173 -32.59 8.04 -12.67
C ASN A 173 -33.95 8.70 -12.88
N ASP A 174 -34.63 9.07 -11.79
CA ASP A 174 -35.78 9.96 -11.85
C ASP A 174 -35.37 11.39 -12.20
#